data_AF-A0A8J6QN36-F1
#
_entry.id   AF-A0A8J6QN36-F1
#
_cell.length_a   1.000
_cell.length_b   1.000
_cell.length_c   1.000
_cell.angle_alpha   90.00
_cell.angle_beta   90.00
_cell.angle_gamma   90.00
#
_symmetry.space_group_name_H-M   'P 1'
#
loop_
_entity.id
_entity.type
_entity.pdbx_description
1 polymer ?
#
loop_
_entity_poly.entity_id
_entity_poly.type
_entity_poly.pdbx_seq_one_letter_code
_entity_poly.pdbx_strand_id
1 'polypeptide(L)'
;MFRIRRIYDTVLPVNQQAISQVQAILTSQFPDLNPKDINKLPDQLTNPLKYRFRSILSVAEGSKGDVKGFALLLHAADLNFCYLEYVSAAEKMTGRGIGGALYERIRNEARALGVLGIFMECLPDDPEFCRDPTILAQNKARLKFYEQYGARPITGSAYETPVKEGDDNPPYLVFDGLGDSAEPSQQEVKKIVRAILERKYAHLCPQTYIDMVVDSFTEDPVQLRGFRYVKKPISVVEDLARPVVDRQIALIVNDQHDIHHIRERGYVESPVRIRSILKEIEPTGLFYRAPVRRFAIHHLKKIHAADFVDYLKLMCSGLPEKKALYPYVFPIRNATRPPREKAIKAGYYCIDTFTPLTRNVYPAAKRAADCAMTAARLALAGQHLSYALVRPPGHHAEHRAFGGFCYFNNAAVAAQELCLQGKVAIIDIDYHHGNGTQNIFYRRSDVLTVSLHGHPRSAYPYFNGFEDETGEGEGKGFNMNIPLPEQLDGEGYATALDKALRRIKRFKPTFLVIALGLDTATGDPTGTWSLKPADFFANGRKLGGLGLPTLVIQEGGYDNRSLGKNARQFFQGLWEGSFGNVRPALEKTTRSKRSS
;
A
#
# COMPACT_ATOMS: atom_id res chain seq x y z
N MET A 1 -6.91 19.65 12.14
CA MET A 1 -6.28 19.05 10.94
C MET A 1 -6.65 17.56 10.93
N PHE A 2 -7.16 17.05 9.82
CA PHE A 2 -7.52 15.64 9.63
C PHE A 2 -6.83 15.12 8.37
N ARG A 3 -6.62 13.80 8.29
CA ARG A 3 -6.18 13.13 7.06
C ARG A 3 -7.33 12.28 6.51
N ILE A 4 -7.43 12.14 5.19
CA ILE A 4 -8.36 11.19 4.60
C ILE A 4 -7.56 9.97 4.14
N ARG A 5 -7.99 8.79 4.57
CA ARG A 5 -7.41 7.52 4.12
C ARG A 5 -8.49 6.51 3.76
N ARG A 6 -8.19 5.65 2.79
CA ARG A 6 -9.00 4.47 2.49
C ARG A 6 -8.80 3.36 3.53
N ILE A 7 -9.88 2.64 3.83
CA ILE A 7 -9.84 1.37 4.56
C ILE A 7 -9.68 0.25 3.53
N TYR A 8 -8.56 -0.48 3.61
CA TYR A 8 -8.21 -1.54 2.64
C TYR A 8 -8.58 -2.95 3.11
N ASP A 9 -8.70 -3.15 4.42
CA ASP A 9 -8.95 -4.44 5.05
C ASP A 9 -9.76 -4.26 6.34
N THR A 10 -10.27 -5.38 6.86
CA THR A 10 -11.00 -5.47 8.14
C THR A 10 -10.19 -6.20 9.22
N VAL A 11 -8.88 -6.35 9.00
CA VAL A 11 -7.98 -7.17 9.83
C VAL A 11 -7.18 -6.30 10.78
N LEU A 12 -6.65 -5.17 10.30
CA LEU A 12 -5.84 -4.28 11.14
C LEU A 12 -6.69 -3.65 12.25
N PRO A 13 -6.23 -3.64 13.52
CA PRO A 13 -7.00 -3.04 14.61
C PRO A 13 -7.38 -1.58 14.38
N VAL A 14 -6.50 -0.79 13.74
CA VAL A 14 -6.78 0.60 13.38
C VAL A 14 -7.91 0.73 12.34
N ASN A 15 -8.06 -0.26 11.46
CA ASN A 15 -9.15 -0.31 10.49
C ASN A 15 -10.45 -0.79 11.13
N GLN A 16 -10.37 -1.81 11.99
CA GLN A 16 -11.51 -2.28 12.78
C GLN A 16 -12.09 -1.14 13.64
N GLN A 17 -11.23 -0.42 14.35
CA GLN A 17 -11.63 0.74 15.16
C GLN A 17 -12.25 1.85 14.30
N ALA A 18 -11.71 2.13 13.11
CA ALA A 18 -12.29 3.11 12.19
C ALA A 18 -13.67 2.65 11.70
N ILE A 19 -13.84 1.38 11.34
CA ILE A 19 -15.13 0.82 10.90
C ILE A 19 -16.17 0.89 12.03
N SER A 20 -15.81 0.55 13.27
CA SER A 20 -16.72 0.67 14.41
C SER A 20 -17.15 2.13 14.65
N GLN A 21 -16.24 3.09 14.50
CA GLN A 21 -16.60 4.52 14.58
C GLN A 21 -17.51 4.95 13.41
N VAL A 22 -17.31 4.42 12.20
CA VAL A 22 -18.22 4.66 11.07
C VAL A 22 -19.62 4.11 11.36
N GLN A 23 -19.73 2.90 11.92
CA GLN A 23 -21.01 2.31 12.33
C GLN A 23 -21.72 3.16 13.40
N ALA A 24 -20.97 3.74 14.35
CA ALA A 24 -21.51 4.66 15.33
C ALA A 24 -22.03 5.96 14.69
N ILE A 25 -21.28 6.53 13.72
CA ILE A 25 -21.74 7.71 12.97
C ILE A 25 -22.99 7.38 12.15
N LEU A 26 -23.05 6.22 11.49
CA LEU A 26 -24.25 5.77 10.76
C LEU A 26 -25.47 5.70 11.68
N THR A 27 -25.31 5.13 12.87
CA THR A 27 -26.37 4.99 13.86
C THR A 27 -26.88 6.35 14.36
N SER A 28 -25.98 7.32 14.57
CA SER A 28 -26.37 8.63 15.10
C SER A 28 -26.92 9.57 14.03
N GLN A 29 -26.38 9.52 12.81
CA GLN A 29 -26.77 10.42 11.71
C GLN A 29 -28.00 9.94 10.93
N PHE A 30 -28.30 8.65 10.97
CA PHE A 30 -29.40 8.05 10.22
C PHE A 30 -30.19 7.10 11.13
N PRO A 31 -30.99 7.64 12.07
CA PRO A 31 -31.70 6.84 13.07
C PRO A 31 -32.71 5.85 12.47
N ASP A 32 -33.21 6.13 11.26
CA ASP A 32 -34.15 5.28 10.54
C ASP A 32 -33.48 4.13 9.76
N LEU A 33 -32.13 4.07 9.71
CA LEU A 33 -31.45 2.95 9.09
C LEU A 33 -31.65 1.66 9.89
N ASN A 34 -31.97 0.59 9.17
CA ASN A 34 -32.05 -0.73 9.78
C ASN A 34 -30.68 -1.11 10.38
N PRO A 35 -30.61 -1.51 11.66
CA PRO A 35 -29.35 -1.94 12.29
C PRO A 35 -28.60 -3.03 11.51
N LYS A 36 -29.32 -3.89 10.77
CA LYS A 36 -28.70 -4.90 9.89
C LYS A 36 -27.87 -4.28 8.76
N ASP A 37 -28.28 -3.13 8.23
CA ASP A 37 -27.56 -2.43 7.16
C ASP A 37 -26.32 -1.70 7.67
N ILE A 38 -26.27 -1.35 8.95
CA ILE A 38 -25.08 -0.80 9.61
C ILE A 38 -24.10 -1.93 9.96
N ASN A 39 -24.61 -3.03 10.52
CA ASN A 39 -23.81 -4.15 10.98
C ASN A 39 -23.16 -4.96 9.85
N LYS A 40 -23.71 -4.90 8.62
CA LYS A 40 -23.13 -5.58 7.46
C LYS A 40 -21.85 -4.92 6.91
N LEU A 41 -21.51 -3.69 7.30
CA LEU A 41 -20.42 -2.92 6.70
C LEU A 41 -19.06 -3.68 6.63
N PRO A 42 -18.56 -4.34 7.69
CA PRO A 42 -17.31 -5.11 7.60
C PRO A 42 -17.36 -6.24 6.55
N ASP A 43 -18.49 -6.95 6.49
CA ASP A 43 -18.75 -8.02 5.51
C ASP A 43 -18.85 -7.43 4.08
N GLN A 44 -19.50 -6.29 3.95
CA GLN A 44 -19.66 -5.55 2.69
C GLN A 44 -18.32 -5.06 2.10
N LEU A 45 -17.34 -4.76 2.95
CA LEU A 45 -15.99 -4.36 2.52
C LEU A 45 -15.16 -5.52 1.97
N THR A 46 -15.47 -6.75 2.37
CA THR A 46 -14.64 -7.94 2.06
C THR A 46 -15.27 -8.90 1.07
N ASN A 47 -16.59 -8.83 0.86
CA ASN A 47 -17.34 -9.81 0.05
C ASN A 47 -18.01 -9.18 -1.19
N PRO A 48 -17.25 -8.63 -2.17
CA PRO A 48 -17.82 -7.93 -3.31
C PRO A 48 -18.72 -8.80 -4.20
N LEU A 49 -18.50 -10.12 -4.24
CA LEU A 49 -19.35 -11.06 -4.99
C LEU A 49 -20.75 -11.18 -4.38
N LYS A 50 -20.85 -11.23 -3.05
CA LYS A 50 -22.12 -11.31 -2.32
C LYS A 50 -22.97 -10.06 -2.55
N TYR A 51 -22.33 -8.89 -2.52
CA TYR A 51 -23.02 -7.60 -2.64
C TYR A 51 -23.09 -7.07 -4.07
N ARG A 52 -22.48 -7.77 -5.05
CA ARG A 52 -22.42 -7.38 -6.47
C ARG A 52 -21.87 -5.97 -6.72
N PHE A 53 -21.08 -5.47 -5.77
CA PHE A 53 -20.36 -4.20 -5.77
C PHE A 53 -19.04 -4.34 -5.00
N ARG A 54 -18.00 -3.63 -5.43
CA ARG A 54 -16.80 -3.42 -4.63
C ARG A 54 -16.97 -2.18 -3.77
N SER A 55 -17.07 -2.36 -2.46
CA SER A 55 -17.19 -1.26 -1.50
C SER A 55 -15.84 -0.58 -1.26
N ILE A 56 -15.84 0.75 -1.23
CA ILE A 56 -14.68 1.60 -0.98
C ILE A 56 -15.03 2.57 0.13
N LEU A 57 -14.47 2.33 1.32
CA LEU A 57 -14.65 3.19 2.48
C LEU A 57 -13.46 4.14 2.64
N SER A 58 -13.74 5.44 2.66
CA SER A 58 -12.77 6.48 3.00
C SER A 58 -13.16 7.13 4.33
N VAL A 59 -12.20 7.32 5.23
CA VAL A 59 -12.42 7.95 6.54
C VAL A 59 -11.58 9.22 6.67
N ALA A 60 -12.19 10.28 7.18
CA ALA A 60 -11.51 11.49 7.64
C ALA A 60 -11.12 11.29 9.11
N GLU A 61 -9.83 11.13 9.38
CA GLU A 61 -9.30 10.74 10.68
C GLU A 61 -8.51 11.89 11.32
N GLY A 62 -8.79 12.17 12.59
CA GLY A 62 -8.01 13.10 13.41
C GLY A 62 -6.65 12.54 13.81
N SER A 63 -5.81 13.38 14.44
CA SER A 63 -4.47 12.97 14.89
C SER A 63 -4.48 11.89 15.98
N LYS A 64 -5.61 11.67 16.66
CA LYS A 64 -5.79 10.66 17.70
C LYS A 64 -6.44 9.36 17.19
N GLY A 65 -6.64 9.22 15.88
CA GLY A 65 -7.33 8.06 15.29
C GLY A 65 -8.86 8.14 15.37
N ASP A 66 -9.41 9.30 15.74
CA ASP A 66 -10.83 9.52 15.84
C ASP A 66 -11.43 9.89 14.47
N VAL A 67 -12.44 9.14 14.04
CA VAL A 67 -13.11 9.35 12.75
C VAL A 67 -14.04 10.56 12.85
N LYS A 68 -13.76 11.59 12.06
CA LYS A 68 -14.53 12.84 11.97
C LYS A 68 -15.62 12.80 10.89
N GLY A 69 -15.54 11.84 9.98
CA GLY A 69 -16.49 11.63 8.90
C GLY A 69 -16.03 10.51 7.98
N PHE A 70 -16.90 10.07 7.09
CA PHE A 70 -16.62 9.00 6.14
C PHE A 70 -17.39 9.16 4.83
N ALA A 71 -16.91 8.45 3.81
CA ALA A 71 -17.61 8.27 2.54
C ALA A 71 -17.55 6.78 2.14
N LEU A 72 -18.69 6.22 1.73
CA LEU A 72 -18.84 4.86 1.24
C LEU A 72 -19.26 4.89 -0.23
N LEU A 73 -18.34 4.48 -1.10
CA LEU A 73 -18.52 4.43 -2.55
C LEU A 73 -18.61 2.96 -3.00
N LEU A 74 -19.61 2.61 -3.78
CA LEU A 74 -19.82 1.27 -4.34
C LEU A 74 -19.41 1.26 -5.81
N HIS A 75 -18.43 0.45 -6.18
CA HIS A 75 -17.95 0.35 -7.56
C HIS A 75 -18.51 -0.91 -8.23
N ALA A 76 -19.25 -0.73 -9.33
CA ALA A 76 -19.69 -1.80 -10.23
C ALA A 76 -18.76 -1.87 -11.43
N ALA A 77 -17.70 -2.68 -11.30
CA ALA A 77 -16.67 -2.79 -12.34
C ALA A 77 -17.19 -3.39 -13.66
N ASP A 78 -18.26 -4.18 -13.61
CA ASP A 78 -18.91 -4.80 -14.78
C ASP A 78 -19.70 -3.80 -15.62
N LEU A 79 -20.18 -2.71 -15.01
CA LEU A 79 -20.97 -1.66 -15.66
C LEU A 79 -20.25 -0.30 -15.69
N ASN A 80 -19.01 -0.24 -15.21
CA ASN A 80 -18.14 0.93 -15.22
C ASN A 80 -18.74 2.20 -14.59
N PHE A 81 -19.37 2.07 -13.41
CA PHE A 81 -19.88 3.22 -12.65
C PHE A 81 -19.61 3.07 -11.15
N CYS A 82 -19.69 4.20 -10.43
CA CYS A 82 -19.72 4.19 -8.97
C CYS A 82 -21.08 4.69 -8.46
N TYR A 83 -21.57 4.12 -7.36
CA TYR A 83 -22.73 4.60 -6.61
C TYR A 83 -22.27 5.12 -5.25
N LEU A 84 -22.58 6.37 -4.94
CA LEU A 84 -22.28 6.95 -3.64
C LEU A 84 -23.38 6.59 -2.64
N GLU A 85 -23.06 5.68 -1.73
CA GLU A 85 -24.01 5.19 -0.74
C GLU A 85 -24.13 6.15 0.44
N TYR A 86 -22.99 6.61 0.98
CA TYR A 86 -22.98 7.57 2.08
C TYR A 86 -21.83 8.56 1.95
N VAL A 87 -22.08 9.81 2.35
CA VAL A 87 -21.05 10.77 2.80
C VAL A 87 -21.61 11.47 4.02
N SER A 88 -20.88 11.40 5.14
CA SER A 88 -21.34 12.01 6.37
C SER A 88 -20.17 12.47 7.24
N ALA A 89 -20.37 13.60 7.92
CA ALA A 89 -19.52 14.03 9.02
C ALA A 89 -20.13 13.54 10.35
N ALA A 90 -19.30 13.36 11.37
CA ALA A 90 -19.81 13.15 12.72
C ALA A 90 -20.67 14.35 13.16
N GLU A 91 -21.69 14.12 13.98
CA GLU A 91 -22.77 15.04 14.36
C GLU A 91 -22.31 16.43 14.86
N LYS A 92 -21.10 16.52 15.43
CA LYS A 92 -20.49 17.77 15.92
C LYS A 92 -19.50 18.44 14.95
N MET A 93 -19.42 17.93 13.72
CA MET A 93 -18.40 18.28 12.72
C MET A 93 -19.00 18.70 11.37
N THR A 94 -20.32 18.69 11.23
CA THR A 94 -21.04 19.20 10.05
C THR A 94 -20.67 20.67 9.78
N GLY A 95 -20.52 21.04 8.50
CA GLY A 95 -20.17 22.40 8.09
C GLY A 95 -18.68 22.80 8.20
N ARG A 96 -17.76 21.91 8.62
CA ARG A 96 -16.32 22.21 8.77
C ARG A 96 -15.44 21.80 7.56
N GLY A 97 -16.02 21.71 6.37
CA GLY A 97 -15.32 21.32 5.14
C GLY A 97 -15.00 19.82 4.99
N ILE A 98 -15.31 18.98 5.98
CA ILE A 98 -15.08 17.52 5.93
C ILE A 98 -15.87 16.86 4.80
N GLY A 99 -17.14 17.22 4.64
CA GLY A 99 -17.98 16.67 3.56
C GLY A 99 -17.42 16.96 2.18
N GLY A 100 -16.97 18.20 1.93
CA GLY A 100 -16.32 18.59 0.67
C GLY A 100 -15.03 17.81 0.42
N ALA A 101 -14.14 17.74 1.42
CA ALA A 101 -12.89 16.98 1.30
C ALA A 101 -13.11 15.48 1.06
N LEU A 102 -14.10 14.88 1.72
CA LEU A 102 -14.50 13.48 1.48
C LEU A 102 -15.11 13.27 0.09
N TYR A 103 -15.93 14.22 -0.37
CA TYR A 103 -16.55 14.16 -1.69
C TYR A 103 -15.50 14.29 -2.81
N GLU A 104 -14.60 15.26 -2.72
CA GLU A 104 -13.44 15.38 -3.63
C GLU A 104 -12.59 14.11 -3.63
N ARG A 105 -12.36 13.51 -2.46
CA ARG A 105 -11.64 12.25 -2.35
C ARG A 105 -12.29 11.13 -3.15
N ILE A 106 -13.61 10.92 -3.03
CA ILE A 106 -14.28 9.84 -3.77
C ILE A 106 -14.40 10.14 -5.26
N ARG A 107 -14.45 11.42 -5.67
CA ARG A 107 -14.35 11.81 -7.09
C ARG A 107 -12.98 11.44 -7.65
N ASN A 108 -11.91 11.71 -6.91
CA ASN A 108 -10.56 11.30 -7.31
C ASN A 108 -10.43 9.77 -7.37
N GLU A 109 -11.04 9.04 -6.44
CA GLU A 109 -11.13 7.58 -6.49
C GLU A 109 -11.87 7.10 -7.76
N ALA A 110 -13.02 7.69 -8.08
CA ALA A 110 -13.81 7.34 -9.26
C ALA A 110 -13.07 7.67 -10.58
N ARG A 111 -12.43 8.84 -10.68
CA ARG A 111 -11.58 9.20 -11.83
C ARG A 111 -10.47 8.19 -12.03
N ALA A 112 -9.80 7.80 -10.94
CA ALA A 112 -8.76 6.79 -10.97
C ALA A 112 -9.34 5.44 -11.50
N LEU A 113 -10.53 5.04 -11.07
CA LEU A 113 -11.15 3.81 -11.58
C LEU A 113 -11.49 3.89 -13.09
N GLY A 114 -11.53 5.08 -13.70
CA GLY A 114 -11.88 5.26 -15.10
C GLY A 114 -13.36 5.00 -15.39
N VAL A 115 -14.22 5.20 -14.39
CA VAL A 115 -15.66 4.99 -14.50
C VAL A 115 -16.35 6.14 -15.24
N LEU A 116 -17.56 5.87 -15.74
CA LEU A 116 -18.44 6.86 -16.39
C LEU A 116 -18.74 8.06 -15.48
N GLY A 117 -18.97 7.80 -14.20
CA GLY A 117 -19.25 8.84 -13.21
C GLY A 117 -19.72 8.26 -11.88
N ILE A 118 -20.15 9.15 -11.00
CA ILE A 118 -20.75 8.80 -9.70
C ILE A 118 -22.26 9.04 -9.78
N PHE A 119 -23.04 8.01 -9.49
CA PHE A 119 -24.48 8.07 -9.31
C PHE A 119 -24.80 8.10 -7.82
N MET A 120 -25.86 8.80 -7.43
CA MET A 120 -26.28 8.89 -6.04
C MET A 120 -27.73 9.29 -5.94
N GLU A 121 -28.39 8.90 -4.86
CA GLU A 121 -29.74 9.36 -4.56
C GLU A 121 -29.72 10.59 -3.67
N CYS A 122 -30.52 11.58 -4.05
CA CYS A 122 -30.80 12.76 -3.23
C CYS A 122 -32.30 12.93 -3.12
N LEU A 123 -32.79 13.17 -1.90
CA LEU A 123 -34.21 13.48 -1.70
C LEU A 123 -34.57 14.81 -2.40
N PRO A 124 -35.83 14.98 -2.82
CA PRO A 124 -36.24 16.02 -3.74
C PRO A 124 -36.22 17.42 -3.10
N ASP A 125 -35.89 18.43 -3.90
CA ASP A 125 -35.94 19.86 -3.53
C ASP A 125 -37.25 20.54 -3.95
N ASP A 126 -38.22 19.76 -4.41
CA ASP A 126 -39.54 20.18 -4.83
C ASP A 126 -40.57 20.00 -3.70
N PRO A 127 -41.31 21.06 -3.30
CA PRO A 127 -42.34 20.96 -2.28
C PRO A 127 -43.50 20.00 -2.64
N GLU A 128 -43.71 19.67 -3.91
CA GLU A 128 -44.73 18.68 -4.31
C GLU A 128 -44.35 17.26 -3.87
N PHE A 129 -43.05 16.97 -3.80
CA PHE A 129 -42.49 15.65 -3.47
C PHE A 129 -41.86 15.58 -2.07
N CYS A 130 -41.85 16.69 -1.33
CA CYS A 130 -41.35 16.75 0.05
C CYS A 130 -42.19 17.75 0.86
N ARG A 131 -43.10 17.22 1.67
CA ARG A 131 -44.10 18.04 2.38
C ARG A 131 -43.54 18.74 3.63
N ASP A 132 -42.55 18.15 4.29
CA ASP A 132 -41.92 18.73 5.48
C ASP A 132 -40.95 19.87 5.07
N PRO A 133 -41.19 21.13 5.50
CA PRO A 133 -40.33 22.26 5.14
C PRO A 133 -38.89 22.15 5.65
N THR A 134 -38.67 21.46 6.76
CA THR A 134 -37.35 21.26 7.38
C THR A 134 -36.55 20.27 6.54
N ILE A 135 -37.16 19.15 6.15
CA ILE A 135 -36.54 18.15 5.26
C ILE A 135 -36.29 18.78 3.90
N LEU A 136 -37.24 19.54 3.36
CA LEU A 136 -37.10 20.25 2.09
C LEU A 136 -35.89 21.19 2.08
N ALA A 137 -35.68 21.95 3.17
CA ALA A 137 -34.52 22.82 3.31
C ALA A 137 -33.19 22.03 3.35
N GLN A 138 -33.17 20.87 4.01
CA GLN A 138 -32.00 19.98 4.02
C GLN A 138 -31.72 19.38 2.63
N ASN A 139 -32.75 18.95 1.91
CA ASN A 139 -32.64 18.42 0.55
C ASN A 139 -32.07 19.47 -0.41
N LYS A 140 -32.57 20.72 -0.34
CA LYS A 140 -32.04 21.88 -1.08
C LYS A 140 -30.55 22.10 -0.77
N ALA A 141 -30.16 22.06 0.50
CA ALA A 141 -28.77 22.23 0.89
C ALA A 141 -27.87 21.10 0.36
N ARG A 142 -28.36 19.86 0.34
CA ARG A 142 -27.63 18.69 -0.16
C ARG A 142 -27.45 18.71 -1.67
N LEU A 143 -28.50 19.01 -2.42
CA LEU A 143 -28.42 19.18 -3.88
C LEU A 143 -27.52 20.35 -4.24
N LYS A 144 -27.62 21.48 -3.53
CA LYS A 144 -26.68 22.61 -3.68
C LYS A 144 -25.23 22.20 -3.48
N PHE A 145 -24.93 21.38 -2.47
CA PHE A 145 -23.59 20.87 -2.23
C PHE A 145 -23.06 20.05 -3.42
N TYR A 146 -23.86 19.13 -3.96
CA TYR A 146 -23.45 18.30 -5.10
C TYR A 146 -23.35 19.11 -6.41
N GLU A 147 -24.26 20.07 -6.65
CA GLU A 147 -24.21 20.97 -7.80
C GLU A 147 -22.92 21.81 -7.84
N GLN A 148 -22.32 22.15 -6.68
CA GLN A 148 -21.01 22.83 -6.63
C GLN A 148 -19.91 22.05 -7.34
N TYR A 149 -20.04 20.72 -7.44
CA TYR A 149 -19.08 19.85 -8.10
C TYR A 149 -19.48 19.47 -9.52
N GLY A 150 -20.63 19.94 -10.01
CA GLY A 150 -21.17 19.64 -11.33
C GLY A 150 -22.18 18.49 -11.36
N ALA A 151 -22.50 17.89 -10.21
CA ALA A 151 -23.45 16.80 -10.12
C ALA A 151 -24.89 17.31 -10.22
N ARG A 152 -25.72 16.66 -11.04
CA ARG A 152 -27.07 17.14 -11.39
C ARG A 152 -28.10 16.00 -11.40
N PRO A 153 -29.35 16.23 -10.98
CA PRO A 153 -30.43 15.25 -11.16
C PRO A 153 -30.63 14.88 -12.64
N ILE A 154 -30.84 13.59 -12.91
CA ILE A 154 -31.34 13.11 -14.19
C ILE A 154 -32.85 13.35 -14.23
N THR A 155 -33.35 13.89 -15.34
CA THR A 155 -34.76 14.27 -15.52
C THR A 155 -35.40 13.52 -16.68
N GLY A 156 -36.74 13.54 -16.73
CA GLY A 156 -37.49 12.83 -17.78
C GLY A 156 -37.49 11.33 -17.57
N SER A 157 -37.55 10.91 -16.29
CA SER A 157 -37.63 9.51 -15.88
C SER A 157 -38.71 9.32 -14.83
N ALA A 158 -39.09 8.09 -14.57
CA ALA A 158 -39.96 7.70 -13.47
C ALA A 158 -39.18 7.33 -12.20
N TYR A 159 -37.88 7.64 -12.10
CA TYR A 159 -37.06 7.28 -10.94
C TYR A 159 -37.57 7.96 -9.65
N GLU A 160 -38.07 9.18 -9.79
CA GLU A 160 -38.75 9.97 -8.76
C GLU A 160 -40.21 9.53 -8.50
N THR A 161 -40.60 8.32 -8.91
CA THR A 161 -41.91 7.74 -8.56
C THR A 161 -41.83 7.00 -7.23
N PRO A 162 -42.75 7.21 -6.28
CA PRO A 162 -42.77 6.43 -5.04
C PRO A 162 -42.93 4.92 -5.29
N VAL A 163 -42.16 4.10 -4.58
CA VAL A 163 -42.27 2.62 -4.68
C VAL A 163 -43.63 2.13 -4.15
N LYS A 164 -44.09 2.75 -3.05
CA LYS A 164 -45.45 2.56 -2.54
C LYS A 164 -46.23 3.84 -2.76
N GLU A 165 -47.45 3.68 -3.25
CA GLU A 165 -48.35 4.80 -3.48
C GLU A 165 -48.58 5.58 -2.18
N GLY A 166 -48.39 6.90 -2.23
CA GLY A 166 -48.54 7.79 -1.08
C GLY A 166 -47.27 8.04 -0.25
N ASP A 167 -46.16 7.32 -0.51
CA ASP A 167 -44.87 7.64 0.13
C ASP A 167 -44.39 9.05 -0.28
N ASP A 168 -43.82 9.78 0.68
CA ASP A 168 -43.24 11.11 0.49
C ASP A 168 -41.71 10.99 0.26
N ASN A 169 -41.10 11.98 -0.39
CA ASN A 169 -39.66 12.03 -0.71
C ASN A 169 -39.13 10.91 -1.64
N PRO A 170 -39.74 10.65 -2.80
CA PRO A 170 -39.12 9.78 -3.80
C PRO A 170 -37.78 10.39 -4.26
N PRO A 171 -36.67 9.64 -4.27
CA PRO A 171 -35.35 10.22 -4.51
C PRO A 171 -35.15 10.60 -5.98
N TYR A 172 -34.41 11.68 -6.21
CA TYR A 172 -33.79 11.92 -7.50
C TYR A 172 -32.55 11.06 -7.67
N LEU A 173 -32.37 10.51 -8.88
CA LEU A 173 -31.09 9.99 -9.31
C LEU A 173 -30.20 11.14 -9.77
N VAL A 174 -29.08 11.35 -9.09
CA VAL A 174 -28.11 12.42 -9.37
C VAL A 174 -26.85 11.82 -9.99
N PHE A 175 -26.34 12.48 -11.03
CA PHE A 175 -25.14 12.08 -11.77
C PHE A 175 -24.04 13.13 -11.67
N ASP A 176 -22.83 12.71 -11.29
CA ASP A 176 -21.58 13.47 -11.35
C ASP A 176 -20.66 12.88 -12.42
N GLY A 177 -20.51 13.60 -13.54
CA GLY A 177 -19.63 13.25 -14.66
C GLY A 177 -18.14 13.49 -14.40
N LEU A 178 -17.72 13.74 -13.15
CA LEU A 178 -16.33 13.89 -12.71
C LEU A 178 -15.55 15.03 -13.37
N GLY A 179 -16.25 15.97 -14.00
CA GLY A 179 -15.66 17.10 -14.74
C GLY A 179 -15.69 16.93 -16.26
N ASP A 180 -16.13 15.78 -16.79
CA ASP A 180 -16.52 15.67 -18.20
C ASP A 180 -17.90 16.31 -18.41
N SER A 181 -18.07 17.00 -19.54
CA SER A 181 -19.33 17.63 -19.93
C SER A 181 -20.23 16.68 -20.73
N ALA A 182 -19.72 15.51 -21.16
CA ALA A 182 -20.51 14.52 -21.88
C ALA A 182 -21.56 13.88 -20.96
N GLU A 183 -22.81 13.91 -21.42
CA GLU A 183 -23.93 13.24 -20.74
C GLU A 183 -23.95 11.76 -21.13
N PRO A 184 -24.31 10.86 -20.20
CA PRO A 184 -24.27 9.43 -20.45
C PRO A 184 -25.40 9.01 -21.40
N SER A 185 -25.15 7.97 -22.20
CA SER A 185 -26.17 7.47 -23.12
C SER A 185 -27.34 6.84 -22.36
N GLN A 186 -28.51 6.85 -22.98
CA GLN A 186 -29.70 6.18 -22.45
C GLN A 186 -29.43 4.72 -22.09
N GLN A 187 -28.75 4.00 -22.98
CA GLN A 187 -28.51 2.57 -22.83
C GLN A 187 -27.61 2.27 -21.62
N GLU A 188 -26.62 3.12 -21.36
CA GLU A 188 -25.76 3.01 -20.18
C GLU A 188 -26.56 3.26 -18.90
N VAL A 189 -27.34 4.34 -18.86
CA VAL A 189 -28.14 4.71 -17.68
C VAL A 189 -29.19 3.66 -17.37
N LYS A 190 -29.89 3.10 -18.36
CA LYS A 190 -30.84 1.99 -18.15
C LYS A 190 -30.21 0.79 -17.46
N LYS A 191 -28.99 0.40 -17.89
CA LYS A 191 -28.25 -0.72 -17.27
C LYS A 191 -27.84 -0.39 -15.83
N ILE A 192 -27.40 0.85 -15.59
CA ILE A 192 -26.97 1.33 -14.26
C ILE A 192 -28.16 1.39 -13.30
N VAL A 193 -29.26 2.00 -13.71
CA VAL A 193 -30.51 2.10 -12.94
C VAL A 193 -31.03 0.72 -12.57
N ARG A 194 -31.14 -0.17 -13.55
CA ARG A 194 -31.53 -1.56 -13.31
C ARG A 194 -30.61 -2.22 -12.29
N ALA A 195 -29.30 -2.07 -12.42
CA ALA A 195 -28.34 -2.63 -11.47
C ALA A 195 -28.46 -2.03 -10.07
N ILE A 196 -28.71 -0.73 -9.91
CA ILE A 196 -28.94 -0.09 -8.61
C ILE A 196 -30.18 -0.70 -7.96
N LEU A 197 -31.31 -0.70 -8.66
CA LEU A 197 -32.59 -1.20 -8.12
C LEU A 197 -32.54 -2.71 -7.81
N GLU A 198 -31.97 -3.53 -8.69
CA GLU A 198 -31.88 -4.99 -8.51
C GLU A 198 -30.82 -5.44 -7.49
N ARG A 199 -29.72 -4.70 -7.32
CA ARG A 199 -28.63 -5.11 -6.42
C ARG A 199 -28.77 -4.51 -5.02
N LYS A 200 -29.20 -3.25 -4.92
CA LYS A 200 -29.31 -2.53 -3.65
C LYS A 200 -30.72 -2.60 -3.06
N TYR A 201 -31.74 -2.49 -3.91
CA TYR A 201 -33.13 -2.37 -3.50
C TYR A 201 -33.99 -3.59 -3.84
N ALA A 202 -33.36 -4.76 -4.05
CA ALA A 202 -34.04 -6.01 -4.40
C ALA A 202 -35.20 -6.40 -3.46
N HIS A 203 -35.09 -6.02 -2.18
CA HIS A 203 -36.08 -6.33 -1.14
C HIS A 203 -37.23 -5.31 -1.09
N LEU A 204 -37.07 -4.17 -1.75
CA LEU A 204 -38.00 -3.04 -1.72
C LEU A 204 -38.74 -2.88 -3.05
N CYS A 205 -38.03 -3.01 -4.18
CA CYS A 205 -38.56 -2.73 -5.52
C CYS A 205 -39.01 -4.02 -6.22
N PRO A 206 -40.32 -4.20 -6.50
CA PRO A 206 -40.79 -5.33 -7.31
C PRO A 206 -40.36 -5.18 -8.77
N GLN A 207 -40.30 -6.30 -9.51
CA GLN A 207 -39.83 -6.31 -10.90
C GLN A 207 -40.63 -5.34 -11.81
N THR A 208 -41.94 -5.23 -11.60
CA THR A 208 -42.81 -4.30 -12.33
C THR A 208 -42.43 -2.84 -12.12
N TYR A 209 -42.01 -2.46 -10.90
CA TYR A 209 -41.51 -1.12 -10.62
C TYR A 209 -40.16 -0.88 -11.30
N ILE A 210 -39.26 -1.86 -11.25
CA ILE A 210 -37.94 -1.77 -11.89
C ILE A 210 -38.09 -1.56 -13.39
N ASP A 211 -38.94 -2.35 -14.05
CA ASP A 211 -39.15 -2.24 -15.50
C ASP A 211 -39.82 -0.90 -15.85
N MET A 212 -40.83 -0.46 -15.09
CA MET A 212 -41.43 0.88 -15.25
C MET A 212 -40.37 2.00 -15.19
N VAL A 213 -39.52 2.00 -14.16
CA VAL A 213 -38.47 3.01 -14.01
C VAL A 213 -37.46 2.93 -15.15
N VAL A 214 -36.98 1.73 -15.49
CA VAL A 214 -35.98 1.55 -16.54
C VAL A 214 -36.53 1.97 -17.92
N ASP A 215 -37.78 1.61 -18.23
CA ASP A 215 -38.38 1.90 -19.53
C ASP A 215 -38.75 3.37 -19.70
N SER A 216 -38.92 4.11 -18.60
CA SER A 216 -39.20 5.55 -18.62
C SER A 216 -38.07 6.42 -19.20
N PHE A 217 -36.83 5.92 -19.25
CA PHE A 217 -35.72 6.65 -19.85
C PHE A 217 -35.83 6.61 -21.38
N THR A 218 -36.41 7.63 -22.01
CA THR A 218 -36.67 7.68 -23.47
C THR A 218 -35.75 8.60 -24.26
N GLU A 219 -35.08 9.56 -23.61
CA GLU A 219 -34.16 10.51 -24.24
C GLU A 219 -32.74 9.94 -24.37
N ASP A 220 -31.99 10.31 -25.42
CA ASP A 220 -30.58 9.94 -25.63
C ASP A 220 -29.75 11.11 -26.22
N PRO A 221 -28.71 11.63 -25.52
CA PRO A 221 -28.29 11.26 -24.17
C PRO A 221 -29.36 11.62 -23.12
N VAL A 222 -29.24 11.06 -21.92
CA VAL A 222 -30.20 11.39 -20.84
C VAL A 222 -30.11 12.87 -20.47
N GLN A 223 -31.24 13.48 -20.15
CA GLN A 223 -31.30 14.89 -19.80
C GLN A 223 -30.92 15.11 -18.33
N LEU A 224 -30.03 16.07 -18.09
CA LEU A 224 -29.68 16.52 -16.74
C LEU A 224 -30.37 17.85 -16.45
N ARG A 225 -30.96 17.97 -15.25
CA ARG A 225 -31.54 19.22 -14.78
C ARG A 225 -30.51 20.35 -14.87
N GLY A 226 -30.92 21.52 -15.35
CA GLY A 226 -30.08 22.72 -15.31
C GLY A 226 -29.65 23.06 -13.88
N PHE A 227 -28.50 23.74 -13.73
CA PHE A 227 -28.04 24.20 -12.42
C PHE A 227 -29.06 25.13 -11.76
N ARG A 228 -29.45 24.84 -10.52
CA ARG A 228 -30.44 25.63 -9.78
C ARG A 228 -29.80 26.55 -8.75
N TYR A 229 -28.73 26.10 -8.10
CA TYR A 229 -28.14 26.76 -6.95
C TYR A 229 -26.77 27.38 -7.21
N VAL A 230 -26.11 26.99 -8.30
CA VAL A 230 -24.73 27.35 -8.60
C VAL A 230 -24.62 27.88 -10.02
N LYS A 231 -24.05 29.09 -10.20
CA LYS A 231 -23.87 29.69 -11.54
C LYS A 231 -22.72 29.06 -12.32
N LYS A 232 -21.67 28.62 -11.63
CA LYS A 232 -20.50 27.95 -12.22
C LYS A 232 -19.97 26.91 -11.23
N PRO A 233 -19.92 25.62 -11.59
CA PRO A 233 -19.36 24.59 -10.73
C PRO A 233 -17.87 24.84 -10.48
N ILE A 234 -17.35 24.28 -9.39
CA ILE A 234 -15.92 24.30 -9.06
C ILE A 234 -15.18 23.55 -10.18
N SER A 235 -14.32 24.27 -10.88
CA SER A 235 -13.36 23.72 -11.83
C SER A 235 -12.29 22.96 -11.04
N VAL A 236 -12.52 21.67 -10.79
CA VAL A 236 -11.51 20.79 -10.19
C VAL A 236 -10.57 20.33 -11.30
N VAL A 237 -9.62 21.18 -11.69
CA VAL A 237 -8.45 20.76 -12.47
C VAL A 237 -7.38 20.37 -11.47
N GLU A 238 -7.41 19.11 -11.01
CA GLU A 238 -6.28 18.54 -10.28
C GLU A 238 -5.40 17.75 -11.24
N ASP A 239 -4.09 17.85 -11.00
CA ASP A 239 -3.02 17.14 -11.69
C ASP A 239 -3.19 15.63 -11.47
N LEU A 240 -3.94 14.98 -12.36
CA LEU A 240 -4.17 13.52 -12.36
C LEU A 240 -2.86 12.71 -12.36
N ALA A 241 -1.71 13.34 -12.60
CA ALA A 241 -0.40 12.72 -12.59
C ALA A 241 0.11 12.37 -11.18
N ARG A 242 -0.40 12.98 -10.09
CA ARG A 242 0.07 12.72 -8.72
C ARG A 242 -0.90 11.81 -7.96
N PRO A 243 -0.45 10.67 -7.40
CA PRO A 243 -1.28 9.88 -6.51
C PRO A 243 -1.72 10.69 -5.30
N VAL A 244 -2.97 10.50 -4.87
CA VAL A 244 -3.44 11.06 -3.60
C VAL A 244 -2.60 10.47 -2.45
N VAL A 245 -2.36 11.24 -1.39
CA VAL A 245 -1.38 10.97 -0.32
C VAL A 245 -1.41 9.54 0.25
N ASP A 246 -2.60 8.94 0.43
CA ASP A 246 -2.72 7.57 0.98
C ASP A 246 -2.41 6.44 -0.03
N ARG A 247 -2.19 6.79 -1.30
CA ARG A 247 -1.66 5.93 -2.37
C ARG A 247 -0.19 6.25 -2.69
N GLN A 248 0.39 7.27 -2.07
CA GLN A 248 1.83 7.49 -2.17
C GLN A 248 2.56 6.52 -1.24
N ILE A 249 3.77 6.13 -1.63
CA ILE A 249 4.68 5.31 -0.85
C ILE A 249 5.37 6.20 0.19
N ALA A 250 5.24 5.84 1.47
CA ALA A 250 5.97 6.54 2.52
C ALA A 250 7.47 6.22 2.39
N LEU A 251 8.30 7.23 2.10
CA LEU A 251 9.74 7.11 1.95
C LEU A 251 10.45 7.51 3.25
N ILE A 252 11.09 6.53 3.90
CA ILE A 252 11.88 6.75 5.11
C ILE A 252 13.35 6.58 4.74
N VAL A 253 14.06 7.70 4.60
CA VAL A 253 15.49 7.70 4.25
C VAL A 253 16.32 7.64 5.53
N ASN A 254 17.34 6.78 5.56
CA ASN A 254 18.34 6.84 6.61
C ASN A 254 19.16 8.13 6.47
N ASP A 255 18.85 9.14 7.27
CA ASP A 255 19.52 10.45 7.28
C ASP A 255 20.92 10.45 7.95
N GLN A 256 21.40 9.29 8.41
CA GLN A 256 22.75 9.07 8.91
C GLN A 256 23.45 7.95 8.15
N HIS A 257 23.07 7.70 6.89
CA HIS A 257 23.65 6.60 6.13
C HIS A 257 25.10 6.90 5.68
N ASP A 258 25.43 8.16 5.45
CA ASP A 258 26.65 8.63 4.78
C ASP A 258 27.88 8.68 5.70
N ILE A 259 27.65 8.74 7.02
CA ILE A 259 28.73 8.75 8.02
C ILE A 259 29.59 7.47 7.97
N HIS A 260 29.02 6.33 7.56
CA HIS A 260 29.77 5.09 7.36
C HIS A 260 30.26 5.00 5.91
N HIS A 261 31.52 5.34 5.63
CA HIS A 261 32.04 5.33 4.27
C HIS A 261 33.46 4.75 4.22
N ILE A 262 33.57 3.56 3.62
CA ILE A 262 34.85 2.92 3.31
C ILE A 262 35.27 3.38 1.92
N ARG A 263 36.51 3.90 1.80
CA ARG A 263 37.06 4.45 0.54
C ARG A 263 38.07 3.51 -0.13
N GLU A 264 38.03 2.24 0.23
CA GLU A 264 38.95 1.22 -0.27
C GLU A 264 38.50 0.72 -1.63
N ARG A 265 39.47 0.42 -2.51
CA ARG A 265 39.18 -0.09 -3.85
C ARG A 265 38.50 -1.46 -3.74
N GLY A 266 37.37 -1.62 -4.43
CA GLY A 266 36.59 -2.86 -4.42
C GLY A 266 35.47 -2.90 -3.38
N TYR A 267 35.40 -1.94 -2.44
CA TYR A 267 34.25 -1.84 -1.55
C TYR A 267 33.07 -1.18 -2.28
N VAL A 268 32.02 -1.96 -2.52
CA VAL A 268 30.88 -1.56 -3.36
C VAL A 268 29.75 -0.85 -2.60
N GLU A 269 29.60 -1.14 -1.31
CA GLU A 269 28.54 -0.60 -0.46
C GLU A 269 28.85 0.88 -0.10
N SER A 270 28.35 1.83 -0.89
CA SER A 270 28.81 3.23 -0.83
C SER A 270 27.65 4.23 -0.69
N PRO A 271 27.89 5.42 -0.09
CA PRO A 271 26.84 6.41 0.13
C PRO A 271 26.14 6.90 -1.17
N VAL A 272 26.82 6.79 -2.32
CA VAL A 272 26.25 7.19 -3.61
C VAL A 272 24.99 6.40 -3.98
N ARG A 273 24.85 5.15 -3.49
CA ARG A 273 23.69 4.29 -3.75
C ARG A 273 22.36 4.97 -3.40
N ILE A 274 22.27 5.56 -2.21
CA ILE A 274 21.07 6.29 -1.73
C ILE A 274 20.74 7.46 -2.65
N ARG A 275 21.75 8.26 -3.04
CA ARG A 275 21.56 9.39 -3.95
C ARG A 275 21.12 8.96 -5.34
N SER A 276 21.70 7.89 -5.88
CA SER A 276 21.33 7.33 -7.18
C SER A 276 19.88 6.86 -7.21
N ILE A 277 19.40 6.23 -6.14
CA ILE A 277 18.00 5.83 -6.01
C ILE A 277 17.09 7.06 -5.93
N LEU A 278 17.37 7.98 -5.00
CA LEU A 278 16.56 9.20 -4.80
C LEU A 278 16.38 10.01 -6.09
N LYS A 279 17.46 10.17 -6.87
CA LYS A 279 17.45 10.90 -8.14
C LYS A 279 16.39 10.39 -9.11
N GLU A 280 16.11 9.09 -9.12
CA GLU A 280 15.18 8.47 -10.06
C GLU A 280 13.77 8.30 -9.48
N ILE A 281 13.63 8.09 -8.17
CA ILE A 281 12.31 7.83 -7.55
C ILE A 281 11.57 9.11 -7.14
N GLU A 282 12.26 10.17 -6.70
CA GLU A 282 11.60 11.39 -6.22
C GLU A 282 10.81 12.13 -7.32
N PRO A 283 11.33 12.26 -8.57
CA PRO A 283 10.59 12.92 -9.64
C PRO A 283 9.30 12.21 -10.07
N THR A 284 9.09 10.95 -9.66
CA THR A 284 7.91 10.18 -10.05
C THR A 284 6.60 10.68 -9.41
N GLY A 285 6.68 11.42 -8.30
CA GLY A 285 5.51 11.80 -7.50
C GLY A 285 4.87 10.65 -6.71
N LEU A 286 5.38 9.42 -6.84
CA LEU A 286 4.86 8.24 -6.13
C LEU A 286 5.19 8.24 -4.63
N PHE A 287 6.10 9.11 -4.17
CA PHE A 287 6.62 9.07 -2.81
C PHE A 287 6.35 10.37 -2.05
N TYR A 288 6.16 10.25 -0.74
CA TYR A 288 6.31 11.37 0.20
C TYR A 288 7.35 11.02 1.26
N ARG A 289 8.18 11.98 1.65
CA ARG A 289 9.18 11.75 2.71
C ARG A 289 8.51 11.72 4.08
N ALA A 290 8.70 10.64 4.81
CA ALA A 290 8.29 10.51 6.21
C ALA A 290 9.52 10.63 7.12
N PRO A 291 9.46 11.42 8.20
CA PRO A 291 10.59 11.58 9.11
C PRO A 291 10.85 10.30 9.88
N VAL A 292 12.11 9.87 9.93
CA VAL A 292 12.56 8.71 10.71
C VAL A 292 12.45 8.99 12.21
N ARG A 293 11.80 8.09 12.94
CA ARG A 293 11.66 8.13 14.40
C ARG A 293 12.77 7.34 15.06
N ARG A 294 13.16 7.73 16.29
CA ARG A 294 14.13 6.98 17.09
C ARG A 294 13.41 5.95 17.95
N PHE A 295 13.93 4.73 17.99
CA PHE A 295 13.41 3.67 18.84
C PHE A 295 14.45 3.22 19.87
N ALA A 296 13.95 2.77 21.02
CA ALA A 296 14.78 2.26 22.10
C ALA A 296 15.53 0.98 21.68
N ILE A 297 16.73 0.79 22.24
CA ILE A 297 17.63 -0.32 21.88
C ILE A 297 17.03 -1.71 22.12
N HIS A 298 16.05 -1.82 23.02
CA HIS A 298 15.39 -3.09 23.33
C HIS A 298 14.69 -3.70 22.11
N HIS A 299 14.26 -2.90 21.13
CA HIS A 299 13.69 -3.42 19.89
C HIS A 299 14.72 -4.22 19.07
N LEU A 300 15.98 -3.74 19.01
CA LEU A 300 17.05 -4.51 18.38
C LEU A 300 17.38 -5.78 19.17
N LYS A 301 17.38 -5.70 20.51
CA LYS A 301 17.65 -6.85 21.39
C LYS A 301 16.57 -7.94 21.38
N LYS A 302 15.39 -7.67 20.79
CA LYS A 302 14.38 -8.70 20.50
C LYS A 302 14.76 -9.58 19.32
N ILE A 303 15.64 -9.07 18.43
CA ILE A 303 16.05 -9.74 17.20
C ILE A 303 17.47 -10.27 17.30
N HIS A 304 18.36 -9.49 17.87
CA HIS A 304 19.77 -9.79 18.02
C HIS A 304 20.11 -10.05 19.48
N ALA A 305 21.05 -10.96 19.73
CA ALA A 305 21.51 -11.26 21.07
C ALA A 305 22.06 -9.98 21.74
N ALA A 306 21.71 -9.79 23.02
CA ALA A 306 22.03 -8.57 23.74
C ALA A 306 23.54 -8.30 23.79
N ASP A 307 24.35 -9.34 23.97
CA ASP A 307 25.81 -9.26 24.02
C ASP A 307 26.43 -8.85 22.68
N PHE A 308 25.84 -9.30 21.56
CA PHE A 308 26.24 -8.88 20.22
C PHE A 308 25.92 -7.40 19.97
N VAL A 309 24.71 -6.95 20.30
CA VAL A 309 24.30 -5.53 20.16
C VAL A 309 25.19 -4.63 21.02
N ASP A 310 25.44 -5.01 22.27
CA ASP A 310 26.27 -4.23 23.20
C ASP A 310 27.74 -4.22 22.75
N TYR A 311 28.24 -5.33 22.19
CA TYR A 311 29.57 -5.39 21.59
C TYR A 311 29.72 -4.41 20.42
N LEU A 312 28.80 -4.43 19.44
CA LEU A 312 28.89 -3.53 18.28
C LEU A 312 28.88 -2.07 18.73
N LYS A 313 28.02 -1.71 19.67
CA LYS A 313 27.97 -0.35 20.24
C LYS A 313 29.31 0.05 20.84
N LEU A 314 29.84 -0.79 21.74
CA LEU A 314 31.08 -0.54 22.46
C LEU A 314 32.29 -0.49 21.52
N MET A 315 32.41 -1.46 20.63
CA MET A 315 33.52 -1.59 19.69
C MET A 315 33.57 -0.39 18.75
N CYS A 316 32.45 -0.03 18.12
CA CYS A 316 32.39 1.11 17.21
C CYS A 316 32.73 2.41 17.95
N SER A 317 32.13 2.68 19.12
CA SER A 317 32.44 3.90 19.87
C SER A 317 33.92 4.03 20.27
N GLY A 318 34.61 2.91 20.46
CA GLY A 318 36.01 2.86 20.86
C GLY A 318 37.00 2.95 19.69
N LEU A 319 36.57 2.76 18.45
CA LEU A 319 37.46 2.83 17.30
C LEU A 319 37.92 4.28 17.03
N PRO A 320 39.20 4.50 16.67
CA PRO A 320 39.64 5.80 16.17
C PRO A 320 38.91 6.21 14.90
N GLU A 321 38.78 7.51 14.67
CA GLU A 321 38.25 8.01 13.40
C GLU A 321 39.09 7.51 12.22
N LYS A 322 38.42 7.22 11.10
CA LYS A 322 39.02 6.77 9.83
C LYS A 322 39.78 5.43 9.90
N LYS A 323 39.72 4.68 11.01
CA LYS A 323 40.21 3.30 11.08
C LYS A 323 39.08 2.30 10.88
N ALA A 324 39.36 1.29 10.06
CA ALA A 324 38.52 0.12 9.87
C ALA A 324 39.17 -1.09 10.55
N LEU A 325 38.34 -1.92 11.19
CA LEU A 325 38.73 -3.20 11.75
C LEU A 325 38.07 -4.30 10.93
N TYR A 326 38.90 -5.10 10.26
CA TYR A 326 38.48 -6.29 9.53
C TYR A 326 38.69 -7.53 10.40
N PRO A 327 37.63 -8.32 10.68
CA PRO A 327 37.77 -9.61 11.33
C PRO A 327 38.59 -10.58 10.49
N TYR A 328 39.48 -11.35 11.12
CA TYR A 328 40.34 -12.33 10.42
C TYR A 328 40.48 -13.68 11.14
N VAL A 329 39.94 -13.84 12.35
CA VAL A 329 39.93 -15.12 13.11
C VAL A 329 38.51 -15.44 13.56
N PHE A 330 38.00 -16.61 13.16
CA PHE A 330 36.59 -17.00 13.37
C PHE A 330 36.49 -18.29 14.21
N PRO A 331 35.58 -18.37 15.19
CA PRO A 331 35.47 -19.52 16.08
C PRO A 331 34.66 -20.68 15.47
N ILE A 332 35.17 -21.32 14.41
CA ILE A 332 34.44 -22.37 13.67
C ILE A 332 34.23 -23.65 14.49
N ARG A 333 35.25 -24.09 15.24
CA ARG A 333 35.21 -25.37 15.98
C ARG A 333 34.69 -25.23 17.42
N ASN A 334 34.87 -24.06 18.04
CA ASN A 334 34.51 -23.82 19.42
C ASN A 334 34.20 -22.34 19.68
N ALA A 335 32.92 -22.02 19.75
CA ALA A 335 32.42 -20.68 20.09
C ALA A 335 31.97 -20.55 21.56
N THR A 336 32.37 -21.45 22.46
CA THR A 336 31.89 -21.42 23.86
C THR A 336 32.45 -20.26 24.69
N ARG A 337 33.60 -19.70 24.31
CA ARG A 337 34.30 -18.66 25.07
C ARG A 337 34.72 -17.50 24.15
N PRO A 338 34.10 -16.32 24.26
CA PRO A 338 34.51 -15.17 23.46
C PRO A 338 35.88 -14.62 23.90
N PRO A 339 36.72 -14.13 22.96
CA PRO A 339 37.97 -13.43 23.29
C PRO A 339 37.74 -12.19 24.17
N ARG A 340 38.70 -11.90 25.07
CA ARG A 340 38.68 -10.68 25.90
C ARG A 340 39.08 -9.43 25.11
N GLU A 341 40.05 -9.55 24.22
CA GLU A 341 40.48 -8.44 23.38
C GLU A 341 39.40 -8.09 22.36
N LYS A 342 38.92 -6.84 22.41
CA LYS A 342 37.75 -6.41 21.62
C LYS A 342 37.96 -6.56 20.11
N ALA A 343 39.15 -6.25 19.61
CA ALA A 343 39.45 -6.35 18.19
C ALA A 343 39.40 -7.80 17.68
N ILE A 344 39.97 -8.75 18.43
CA ILE A 344 39.89 -10.19 18.13
C ILE A 344 38.47 -10.71 18.29
N LYS A 345 37.73 -10.21 19.29
CA LYS A 345 36.31 -10.55 19.50
C LYS A 345 35.41 -10.19 18.30
N ALA A 346 35.86 -9.35 17.37
CA ALA A 346 35.09 -9.05 16.15
C ALA A 346 34.78 -10.30 15.33
N GLY A 347 35.73 -11.22 15.19
CA GLY A 347 35.51 -12.47 14.46
C GLY A 347 34.63 -13.48 15.19
N TYR A 348 34.38 -13.29 16.50
CA TYR A 348 33.36 -14.06 17.23
C TYR A 348 31.93 -13.71 16.81
N TYR A 349 31.72 -12.49 16.32
CA TYR A 349 30.42 -11.99 15.88
C TYR A 349 30.38 -11.71 14.37
N CYS A 350 31.30 -12.25 13.57
CA CYS A 350 31.37 -11.99 12.13
C CYS A 350 31.39 -13.30 11.34
N ILE A 351 30.79 -13.29 10.14
CA ILE A 351 30.77 -14.44 9.22
C ILE A 351 31.65 -14.26 7.98
N ASP A 352 32.32 -13.11 7.81
CA ASP A 352 33.22 -12.85 6.69
C ASP A 352 34.41 -11.94 7.04
N THR A 353 35.28 -11.71 6.06
CA THR A 353 36.48 -10.88 6.18
C THR A 353 36.38 -9.53 5.47
N PHE A 354 35.22 -9.19 4.89
CA PHE A 354 35.07 -8.00 4.02
C PHE A 354 34.03 -7.00 4.54
N THR A 355 33.42 -7.27 5.69
CA THR A 355 32.53 -6.36 6.40
C THR A 355 33.27 -5.67 7.56
N PRO A 356 33.79 -4.43 7.40
CA PRO A 356 34.61 -3.78 8.41
C PRO A 356 33.81 -3.11 9.52
N LEU A 357 34.33 -3.14 10.75
CA LEU A 357 33.85 -2.25 11.81
C LEU A 357 34.56 -0.90 11.73
N THR A 358 33.79 0.20 11.76
CA THR A 358 34.31 1.56 11.93
C THR A 358 33.56 2.28 13.03
N ARG A 359 34.08 3.44 13.47
CA ARG A 359 33.40 4.28 14.47
C ARG A 359 31.93 4.58 14.13
N ASN A 360 31.62 4.69 12.83
CA ASN A 360 30.33 5.15 12.34
C ASN A 360 29.36 4.02 11.97
N VAL A 361 29.80 2.75 12.04
CA VAL A 361 28.95 1.60 11.72
C VAL A 361 27.72 1.56 12.62
N TYR A 362 27.93 1.54 13.95
CA TYR A 362 26.81 1.41 14.89
C TYR A 362 25.75 2.52 14.73
N PRO A 363 26.08 3.83 14.71
CA PRO A 363 25.05 4.86 14.53
C PRO A 363 24.33 4.74 13.18
N ALA A 364 25.05 4.47 12.08
CA ALA A 364 24.42 4.30 10.76
C ALA A 364 23.49 3.09 10.71
N ALA A 365 23.93 1.93 11.21
CA ALA A 365 23.15 0.69 11.25
C ALA A 365 21.95 0.79 12.21
N LYS A 366 22.12 1.42 13.36
CA LYS A 366 21.00 1.69 14.28
C LYS A 366 19.96 2.60 13.62
N ARG A 367 20.40 3.60 12.85
CA ARG A 367 19.50 4.49 12.12
C ARG A 367 18.78 3.77 10.98
N ALA A 368 19.41 2.83 10.30
CA ALA A 368 18.77 1.93 9.33
C ALA A 368 17.63 1.11 9.99
N ALA A 369 17.90 0.50 11.15
CA ALA A 369 16.87 -0.22 11.91
C ALA A 369 15.72 0.71 12.38
N ASP A 370 16.02 1.95 12.74
CA ASP A 370 15.01 2.97 13.07
C ASP A 370 14.13 3.33 11.86
N CYS A 371 14.69 3.36 10.64
CA CYS A 371 13.91 3.56 9.42
C CYS A 371 12.96 2.40 9.17
N ALA A 372 13.44 1.16 9.27
CA ALA A 372 12.63 -0.04 9.12
C ALA A 372 11.49 -0.11 10.16
N MET A 373 11.80 0.23 11.42
CA MET A 373 10.80 0.33 12.49
C MET A 373 9.79 1.46 12.24
N THR A 374 10.23 2.61 11.72
CA THR A 374 9.32 3.70 11.34
C THR A 374 8.36 3.26 10.24
N ALA A 375 8.85 2.56 9.22
CA ALA A 375 8.03 1.99 8.16
C ALA A 375 7.00 0.99 8.73
N ALA A 376 7.42 0.08 9.63
CA ALA A 376 6.52 -0.85 10.35
C ALA A 376 5.40 -0.12 11.09
N ARG A 377 5.73 0.93 11.84
CA ARG A 377 4.74 1.74 12.57
C ARG A 377 3.76 2.47 11.64
N LEU A 378 4.20 2.91 10.47
CA LEU A 378 3.31 3.53 9.48
C LEU A 378 2.34 2.50 8.90
N ALA A 379 2.81 1.29 8.59
CA ALA A 379 1.95 0.21 8.13
C ALA A 379 0.88 -0.15 9.18
N LEU A 380 1.27 -0.27 10.45
CA LEU A 380 0.33 -0.45 11.56
C LEU A 380 -0.66 0.71 11.73
N ALA A 381 -0.29 1.91 11.29
CA ALA A 381 -1.15 3.11 11.28
C ALA A 381 -1.97 3.27 9.98
N GLY A 382 -2.01 2.23 9.13
CA GLY A 382 -2.83 2.16 7.92
C GLY A 382 -2.15 2.64 6.64
N GLN A 383 -0.84 2.93 6.64
CA GLN A 383 -0.09 3.20 5.41
C GLN A 383 0.04 1.91 4.58
N HIS A 384 -0.46 1.91 3.35
CA HIS A 384 -0.49 0.68 2.56
C HIS A 384 0.89 0.29 2.00
N LEU A 385 1.66 1.25 1.48
CA LEU A 385 3.02 1.03 0.97
C LEU A 385 4.02 1.93 1.71
N SER A 386 5.14 1.37 2.13
CA SER A 386 6.28 2.13 2.66
C SER A 386 7.61 1.57 2.20
N TYR A 387 8.62 2.44 2.15
CA TYR A 387 9.97 2.12 1.73
C TYR A 387 10.99 2.69 2.71
N ALA A 388 11.70 1.80 3.41
CA ALA A 388 12.87 2.15 4.19
C ALA A 388 14.10 2.11 3.26
N LEU A 389 14.47 3.29 2.75
CA LEU A 389 15.68 3.49 1.95
C LEU A 389 16.87 3.59 2.91
N VAL A 390 17.45 2.43 3.22
CA VAL A 390 18.47 2.25 4.25
C VAL A 390 19.84 1.92 3.68
N ARG A 391 20.85 2.29 4.45
CA ARG A 391 22.24 1.89 4.31
C ARG A 391 22.91 2.04 5.67
N PRO A 392 23.66 1.05 6.19
CA PRO A 392 23.97 -0.25 5.58
C PRO A 392 22.74 -1.18 5.42
N PRO A 393 22.81 -2.22 4.56
CA PRO A 393 21.80 -3.26 4.42
C PRO A 393 21.71 -4.14 5.69
N GLY A 394 20.83 -5.14 5.69
CA GLY A 394 20.53 -5.95 6.88
C GLY A 394 20.35 -7.46 6.71
N HIS A 395 19.98 -7.98 5.55
CA HIS A 395 19.50 -9.37 5.44
C HIS A 395 20.53 -10.48 5.79
N HIS A 396 21.82 -10.18 5.79
CA HIS A 396 22.89 -11.10 6.22
C HIS A 396 23.20 -11.05 7.73
N ALA A 397 22.66 -10.08 8.47
CA ALA A 397 22.88 -10.00 9.92
C ALA A 397 22.04 -11.06 10.64
N GLU A 398 22.70 -12.02 11.26
CA GLU A 398 22.11 -13.12 12.03
C GLU A 398 21.76 -12.69 13.46
N HIS A 399 21.14 -13.59 14.24
CA HIS A 399 20.86 -13.33 15.65
C HIS A 399 22.11 -12.92 16.44
N ARG A 400 23.29 -13.46 16.10
CA ARG A 400 24.55 -13.22 16.82
C ARG A 400 25.70 -12.76 15.93
N ALA A 401 25.51 -12.54 14.64
CA ALA A 401 26.62 -12.21 13.76
C ALA A 401 26.28 -11.14 12.73
N PHE A 402 27.29 -10.35 12.36
CA PHE A 402 27.27 -9.43 11.23
C PHE A 402 28.06 -10.00 10.05
N GLY A 403 27.79 -9.52 8.84
CA GLY A 403 28.45 -9.95 7.61
C GLY A 403 27.69 -9.48 6.37
N GLY A 404 28.26 -9.64 5.18
CA GLY A 404 27.67 -9.23 3.91
C GLY A 404 27.31 -7.73 3.89
N PHE A 405 28.18 -6.89 4.46
CA PHE A 405 27.92 -5.46 4.70
C PHE A 405 26.79 -5.14 5.71
N CYS A 406 26.15 -6.15 6.30
CA CYS A 406 25.01 -6.04 7.19
C CYS A 406 25.42 -6.14 8.66
N TYR A 407 24.89 -5.25 9.52
CA TYR A 407 25.22 -5.24 10.96
C TYR A 407 24.00 -5.48 11.87
N PHE A 408 22.82 -5.01 11.44
CA PHE A 408 21.54 -5.31 12.06
C PHE A 408 20.54 -5.66 10.96
N ASN A 409 19.64 -6.61 11.24
CA ASN A 409 18.69 -7.09 10.26
C ASN A 409 17.45 -6.20 10.21
N ASN A 410 17.44 -5.28 9.26
CA ASN A 410 16.39 -4.27 9.09
C ASN A 410 15.03 -4.92 8.79
N ALA A 411 14.98 -5.92 7.90
CA ALA A 411 13.77 -6.65 7.56
C ALA A 411 13.20 -7.41 8.76
N ALA A 412 14.06 -8.08 9.54
CA ALA A 412 13.65 -8.79 10.75
C ALA A 412 13.13 -7.84 11.84
N VAL A 413 13.77 -6.67 12.03
CA VAL A 413 13.30 -5.63 12.96
C VAL A 413 11.89 -5.17 12.60
N ALA A 414 11.62 -4.92 11.31
CA ALA A 414 10.27 -4.56 10.87
C ALA A 414 9.28 -5.71 11.07
N ALA A 415 9.64 -6.93 10.65
CA ALA A 415 8.78 -8.10 10.76
C ALA A 415 8.41 -8.43 12.21
N GLN A 416 9.34 -8.27 13.16
CA GLN A 416 9.08 -8.51 14.58
C GLN A 416 8.06 -7.53 15.18
N GLU A 417 8.01 -6.30 14.69
CA GLU A 417 7.00 -5.33 15.13
C GLU A 417 5.63 -5.66 14.55
N LEU A 418 5.59 -6.09 13.28
CA LEU A 418 4.36 -6.42 12.57
C LEU A 418 3.75 -7.75 13.05
N CYS A 419 4.58 -8.74 13.42
CA CYS A 419 4.10 -10.07 13.78
C CYS A 419 3.27 -10.10 15.06
N LEU A 420 3.37 -9.05 15.88
CA LEU A 420 2.51 -8.82 17.05
C LEU A 420 1.04 -8.56 16.68
N GLN A 421 0.75 -8.21 15.41
CA GLN A 421 -0.58 -7.85 14.92
C GLN A 421 -1.13 -8.82 13.86
N GLY A 422 -0.33 -9.79 13.42
CA GLY A 422 -0.75 -10.76 12.40
C GLY A 422 0.44 -11.46 11.76
N LYS A 423 0.18 -12.45 10.90
CA LYS A 423 1.24 -13.20 10.21
C LYS A 423 2.03 -12.31 9.26
N VAL A 424 3.34 -12.48 9.19
CA VAL A 424 4.21 -11.70 8.30
C VAL A 424 4.89 -12.63 7.30
N ALA A 425 4.84 -12.29 6.01
CA ALA A 425 5.72 -12.92 5.02
C ALA A 425 6.88 -11.96 4.72
N ILE A 426 8.11 -12.45 4.83
CA ILE A 426 9.30 -11.79 4.31
C ILE A 426 9.66 -12.47 2.99
N ILE A 427 9.69 -11.71 1.91
CA ILE A 427 10.26 -12.15 0.64
C ILE A 427 11.56 -11.40 0.39
N ASP A 428 12.65 -12.15 0.23
CA ASP A 428 13.96 -11.64 -0.13
C ASP A 428 14.18 -11.85 -1.63
N ILE A 429 14.34 -10.74 -2.33
CA ILE A 429 14.55 -10.67 -3.78
C ILE A 429 15.92 -10.07 -4.14
N ASP A 430 16.82 -9.98 -3.16
CA ASP A 430 18.25 -9.74 -3.37
C ASP A 430 18.91 -10.93 -4.09
N TYR A 431 20.00 -10.68 -4.83
CA TYR A 431 20.73 -11.76 -5.50
C TYR A 431 21.29 -12.79 -4.49
N HIS A 432 21.63 -12.35 -3.29
CA HIS A 432 22.21 -13.20 -2.25
C HIS A 432 21.15 -13.74 -1.29
N HIS A 433 21.41 -14.92 -0.72
CA HIS A 433 20.53 -15.48 0.29
C HIS A 433 20.55 -14.63 1.56
N GLY A 434 19.37 -14.21 2.03
CA GLY A 434 19.19 -13.56 3.33
C GLY A 434 19.34 -14.52 4.52
N ASN A 435 20.53 -15.11 4.70
CA ASN A 435 20.84 -16.07 5.76
C ASN A 435 20.56 -15.52 7.17
N GLY A 436 20.78 -14.23 7.39
CA GLY A 436 20.48 -13.57 8.65
C GLY A 436 18.98 -13.62 8.97
N THR A 437 18.15 -13.30 7.98
CA THR A 437 16.70 -13.35 8.09
C THR A 437 16.22 -14.78 8.34
N GLN A 438 16.75 -15.76 7.59
CA GLN A 438 16.48 -17.17 7.81
C GLN A 438 16.85 -17.60 9.24
N ASN A 439 18.05 -17.27 9.71
CA ASN A 439 18.54 -17.61 11.05
C ASN A 439 17.61 -17.12 12.16
N ILE A 440 17.15 -15.87 12.07
CA ILE A 440 16.32 -15.23 13.11
C ILE A 440 14.95 -15.90 13.24
N PHE A 441 14.33 -16.33 12.13
CA PHE A 441 12.97 -16.88 12.12
C PHE A 441 12.91 -18.40 11.93
N TYR A 442 14.05 -19.10 11.86
CA TYR A 442 14.12 -20.52 11.47
C TYR A 442 13.24 -21.47 12.28
N ARG A 443 12.98 -21.12 13.55
CA ARG A 443 12.17 -21.89 14.49
C ARG A 443 10.75 -21.35 14.72
N ARG A 444 10.29 -20.42 13.88
CA ARG A 444 9.03 -19.68 14.08
C ARG A 444 8.05 -19.89 12.94
N SER A 445 6.77 -19.93 13.26
CA SER A 445 5.66 -20.08 12.29
C SER A 445 4.82 -18.82 12.09
N ASP A 446 5.02 -17.79 12.91
CA ASP A 446 4.34 -16.49 12.80
C ASP A 446 4.93 -15.61 11.69
N VAL A 447 6.15 -15.92 11.26
CA VAL A 447 6.87 -15.28 10.15
C VAL A 447 7.26 -16.34 9.12
N LEU A 448 6.84 -16.16 7.87
CA LEU A 448 7.31 -16.96 6.73
C LEU A 448 8.50 -16.24 6.09
N THR A 449 9.61 -16.94 5.92
CA THR A 449 10.78 -16.46 5.15
C THR A 449 10.82 -17.16 3.79
N VAL A 450 10.87 -16.36 2.72
CA VAL A 450 11.04 -16.85 1.34
C VAL A 450 12.19 -16.09 0.69
N SER A 451 13.16 -16.76 0.10
CA SER A 451 14.30 -16.10 -0.56
C SER A 451 14.56 -16.71 -1.93
N LEU A 452 14.71 -15.85 -2.94
CA LEU A 452 15.19 -16.20 -4.27
C LEU A 452 16.62 -15.69 -4.40
N HIS A 453 17.59 -16.55 -4.71
CA HIS A 453 19.00 -16.15 -4.68
C HIS A 453 19.84 -17.04 -5.58
N GLY A 454 21.04 -16.57 -5.94
CA GLY A 454 22.06 -17.39 -6.58
C GLY A 454 22.37 -18.62 -5.74
N HIS A 455 22.55 -19.77 -6.41
CA HIS A 455 22.77 -21.03 -5.72
C HIS A 455 23.99 -20.93 -4.78
N PRO A 456 23.90 -21.31 -3.49
CA PRO A 456 24.99 -21.11 -2.53
C PRO A 456 26.33 -21.74 -2.93
N ARG A 457 26.31 -22.82 -3.72
CA ARG A 457 27.52 -23.40 -4.34
C ARG A 457 28.38 -22.42 -5.14
N SER A 458 27.80 -21.33 -5.67
CA SER A 458 28.49 -20.33 -6.48
C SER A 458 28.32 -18.90 -5.98
N ALA A 459 27.42 -18.64 -5.02
CA ALA A 459 27.14 -17.31 -4.50
C ALA A 459 27.23 -17.24 -2.97
N TYR A 460 27.66 -16.09 -2.44
CA TYR A 460 27.62 -15.80 -1.01
C TYR A 460 26.17 -15.94 -0.49
N PRO A 461 25.95 -16.57 0.69
CA PRO A 461 26.89 -16.84 1.77
C PRO A 461 27.53 -18.24 1.76
N TYR A 462 27.37 -19.03 0.69
CA TYR A 462 27.96 -20.36 0.48
C TYR A 462 27.51 -21.51 1.39
N PHE A 463 27.20 -21.24 2.65
CA PHE A 463 26.93 -22.25 3.67
C PHE A 463 25.46 -22.38 4.05
N ASN A 464 24.60 -21.51 3.51
CA ASN A 464 23.16 -21.49 3.72
C ASN A 464 22.44 -21.08 2.43
N GLY A 465 21.13 -21.32 2.37
CA GLY A 465 20.30 -21.03 1.21
C GLY A 465 19.96 -22.27 0.37
N PHE A 466 20.28 -23.46 0.86
CA PHE A 466 19.92 -24.70 0.16
C PHE A 466 18.41 -24.98 0.27
N GLU A 467 17.85 -25.65 -0.74
CA GLU A 467 16.39 -25.89 -0.84
C GLU A 467 15.85 -26.77 0.30
N ASP A 468 16.67 -27.62 0.89
CA ASP A 468 16.31 -28.54 1.98
C ASP A 468 16.20 -27.87 3.37
N GLU A 469 16.73 -26.65 3.50
CA GLU A 469 16.65 -25.82 4.70
C GLU A 469 15.24 -25.26 4.87
N THR A 470 14.35 -26.04 5.47
CA THR A 470 12.90 -25.77 5.49
C THR A 470 12.39 -25.31 6.87
N GLY A 471 13.28 -24.89 7.76
CA GLY A 471 12.96 -24.54 9.14
C GLY A 471 13.05 -25.72 10.10
N GLU A 472 12.95 -25.43 11.40
CA GLU A 472 13.13 -26.40 12.49
C GLU A 472 12.06 -26.20 13.59
N GLY A 473 11.69 -27.26 14.29
CA GLY A 473 10.68 -27.18 15.36
C GLY A 473 9.36 -26.61 14.87
N GLU A 474 8.80 -25.62 15.58
CA GLU A 474 7.57 -24.93 15.17
C GLU A 474 7.71 -24.21 13.82
N GLY A 475 8.93 -23.82 13.43
CA GLY A 475 9.24 -23.18 12.16
C GLY A 475 9.34 -24.15 10.97
N LYS A 476 9.19 -25.46 11.18
CA LYS A 476 9.26 -26.42 10.08
C LYS A 476 8.18 -26.15 9.03
N GLY A 477 8.60 -25.97 7.79
CA GLY A 477 7.77 -25.58 6.65
C GLY A 477 7.58 -24.08 6.49
N PHE A 478 8.13 -23.23 7.37
CA PHE A 478 8.01 -21.76 7.34
C PHE A 478 9.29 -21.04 6.86
N ASN A 479 10.29 -21.79 6.39
CA ASN A 479 11.38 -21.28 5.57
C ASN A 479 11.31 -21.90 4.17
N MET A 480 11.49 -21.08 3.13
CA MET A 480 11.54 -21.54 1.74
C MET A 480 12.68 -20.85 0.99
N ASN A 481 13.72 -21.62 0.68
CA ASN A 481 14.78 -21.19 -0.21
C ASN A 481 14.47 -21.60 -1.64
N ILE A 482 14.76 -20.70 -2.58
CA ILE A 482 14.70 -20.94 -4.02
C ILE A 482 16.09 -20.62 -4.58
N PRO A 483 17.07 -21.54 -4.43
CA PRO A 483 18.39 -21.35 -5.02
C PRO A 483 18.29 -21.51 -6.54
N LEU A 484 18.86 -20.56 -7.28
CA LEU A 484 18.74 -20.43 -8.73
C LEU A 484 20.11 -20.53 -9.42
N PRO A 485 20.17 -21.01 -10.67
CA PRO A 485 21.43 -21.18 -11.38
C PRO A 485 22.19 -19.86 -11.57
N GLU A 486 23.50 -19.97 -11.78
CA GLU A 486 24.40 -18.82 -11.96
C GLU A 486 24.03 -18.00 -13.20
N GLN A 487 23.53 -18.62 -14.27
CA GLN A 487 22.94 -17.91 -15.40
C GLN A 487 21.42 -17.94 -15.31
N LEU A 488 20.81 -16.76 -15.18
CA LEU A 488 19.36 -16.59 -15.13
C LEU A 488 18.97 -15.27 -15.82
N ASP A 489 17.89 -15.31 -16.58
CA ASP A 489 17.27 -14.15 -17.20
C ASP A 489 15.98 -13.74 -16.46
N GLY A 490 15.35 -12.67 -16.96
CA GLY A 490 14.10 -12.16 -16.38
C GLY A 490 12.95 -13.17 -16.38
N GLU A 491 12.86 -14.04 -17.39
CA GLU A 491 11.79 -15.04 -17.50
C GLU A 491 11.96 -16.18 -16.49
N GLY A 492 13.20 -16.70 -16.36
CA GLY A 492 13.55 -17.67 -15.33
C GLY A 492 13.30 -17.12 -13.93
N TYR A 493 13.68 -15.87 -13.67
CA TYR A 493 13.40 -15.20 -12.42
C TYR A 493 11.90 -15.03 -12.17
N ALA A 494 11.13 -14.61 -13.18
CA ALA A 494 9.69 -14.44 -13.06
C ALA A 494 8.97 -15.74 -12.70
N THR A 495 9.45 -16.89 -13.21
CA THR A 495 8.94 -18.23 -12.87
C THR A 495 9.23 -18.59 -11.41
N ALA A 496 10.45 -18.30 -10.93
CA ALA A 496 10.82 -18.49 -9.54
C ALA A 496 9.99 -17.59 -8.60
N LEU A 497 9.75 -16.33 -8.99
CA LEU A 497 8.92 -15.41 -8.23
C LEU A 497 7.47 -15.93 -8.14
N ASP A 498 6.92 -16.52 -9.21
CA ASP A 498 5.59 -17.13 -9.14
C ASP A 498 5.52 -18.31 -8.16
N LYS A 499 6.60 -19.10 -8.01
CA LYS A 499 6.71 -20.16 -6.97
C LYS A 499 6.63 -19.54 -5.58
N ALA A 500 7.38 -18.48 -5.31
CA ALA A 500 7.35 -17.75 -4.04
C ALA A 500 5.97 -17.15 -3.75
N LEU A 501 5.35 -16.48 -4.72
CA LEU A 501 4.04 -15.84 -4.56
C LEU A 501 2.94 -16.87 -4.24
N ARG A 502 2.97 -18.07 -4.84
CA ARG A 502 2.04 -19.16 -4.48
C ARG A 502 2.21 -19.57 -3.01
N ARG A 503 3.45 -19.67 -2.52
CA ARG A 503 3.73 -20.00 -1.11
C ARG A 503 3.25 -18.92 -0.16
N ILE A 504 3.44 -17.65 -0.50
CA ILE A 504 2.99 -16.49 0.28
C ILE A 504 1.46 -16.45 0.34
N LYS A 505 0.77 -16.60 -0.81
CA LYS A 505 -0.70 -16.67 -0.85
C LYS A 505 -1.27 -17.78 0.03
N ARG A 506 -0.64 -18.96 0.06
CA ARG A 506 -1.06 -20.09 0.92
C ARG A 506 -0.88 -19.78 2.41
N PHE A 507 0.15 -19.02 2.77
CA PHE A 507 0.40 -18.61 4.15
C PHE A 507 -0.63 -17.61 4.68
N LYS A 508 -1.28 -16.85 3.78
CA LYS A 508 -2.25 -15.80 4.10
C LYS A 508 -1.69 -14.78 5.13
N PRO A 509 -0.54 -14.14 4.85
CA PRO A 509 0.01 -13.14 5.74
C PRO A 509 -0.91 -11.91 5.83
N THR A 510 -0.81 -11.20 6.94
CA THR A 510 -1.39 -9.87 7.14
C THR A 510 -0.49 -8.77 6.55
N PHE A 511 0.83 -8.96 6.62
CA PHE A 511 1.80 -8.00 6.11
C PHE A 511 2.83 -8.67 5.21
N LEU A 512 3.32 -7.93 4.22
CA LEU A 512 4.45 -8.31 3.39
C LEU A 512 5.65 -7.40 3.69
N VAL A 513 6.80 -8.00 3.96
CA VAL A 513 8.09 -7.32 4.01
C VAL A 513 8.91 -7.79 2.80
N ILE A 514 9.39 -6.87 2.00
CA ILE A 514 10.23 -7.14 0.83
C ILE A 514 11.65 -6.67 1.17
N ALA A 515 12.59 -7.60 1.28
CA ALA A 515 14.00 -7.28 1.29
C ALA A 515 14.45 -7.12 -0.17
N LEU A 516 14.65 -5.87 -0.59
CA LEU A 516 14.87 -5.48 -1.98
C LEU A 516 16.36 -5.27 -2.26
N GLY A 517 16.99 -6.26 -2.87
CA GLY A 517 18.24 -6.07 -3.62
C GLY A 517 17.95 -5.71 -5.08
N LEU A 518 18.87 -4.96 -5.67
CA LEU A 518 18.84 -4.59 -7.10
C LEU A 518 20.06 -5.12 -7.85
N ASP A 519 20.83 -6.00 -7.21
CA ASP A 519 22.03 -6.68 -7.71
C ASP A 519 21.72 -7.90 -8.58
N THR A 520 20.45 -8.25 -8.74
CA THR A 520 19.99 -9.18 -9.78
C THR A 520 20.06 -8.58 -11.20
N ALA A 521 20.35 -7.27 -11.30
CA ALA A 521 20.36 -6.53 -12.55
C ALA A 521 21.54 -6.91 -13.47
N THR A 522 21.32 -6.82 -14.78
CA THR A 522 22.40 -6.96 -15.76
C THR A 522 23.55 -6.00 -15.46
N GLY A 523 24.76 -6.54 -15.30
CA GLY A 523 25.98 -5.75 -15.14
C GLY A 523 26.25 -5.27 -13.71
N ASP A 524 25.45 -5.69 -12.73
CA ASP A 524 25.82 -5.49 -11.32
C ASP A 524 27.12 -6.24 -11.00
N PRO A 525 28.07 -5.65 -10.26
CA PRO A 525 29.35 -6.30 -9.97
C PRO A 525 29.27 -7.45 -8.96
N THR A 526 28.13 -7.65 -8.29
CA THR A 526 27.97 -8.66 -7.23
C THR A 526 27.02 -9.80 -7.59
N GLY A 527 26.32 -9.70 -8.73
CA GLY A 527 25.40 -10.72 -9.24
C GLY A 527 25.74 -11.12 -10.67
N THR A 528 25.30 -12.32 -11.07
CA THR A 528 25.58 -12.87 -12.41
C THR A 528 24.36 -12.87 -13.34
N TRP A 529 23.21 -12.43 -12.83
CA TRP A 529 21.95 -12.45 -13.58
C TRP A 529 21.79 -11.26 -14.52
N SER A 530 20.79 -11.37 -15.39
CA SER A 530 20.58 -10.45 -16.50
C SER A 530 19.23 -9.73 -16.46
N LEU A 531 18.69 -9.44 -15.26
CA LEU A 531 17.43 -8.70 -15.16
C LEU A 531 17.57 -7.27 -15.69
N LYS A 532 16.62 -6.89 -16.53
CA LYS A 532 16.48 -5.57 -17.14
C LYS A 532 15.48 -4.73 -16.33
N PRO A 533 15.47 -3.40 -16.53
CA PRO A 533 14.50 -2.53 -15.85
C PRO A 533 13.03 -2.96 -15.99
N ALA A 534 12.64 -3.53 -17.14
CA ALA A 534 11.29 -4.04 -17.37
C ALA A 534 10.94 -5.25 -16.47
N ASP A 535 11.94 -6.09 -16.15
CA ASP A 535 11.75 -7.24 -15.26
C ASP A 535 11.49 -6.77 -13.82
N PHE A 536 12.19 -5.73 -13.36
CA PHE A 536 11.93 -5.10 -12.07
C PHE A 536 10.51 -4.53 -11.99
N PHE A 537 10.01 -3.89 -13.06
CA PHE A 537 8.61 -3.45 -13.14
C PHE A 537 7.64 -4.63 -13.02
N ALA A 538 7.84 -5.70 -13.79
CA ALA A 538 7.00 -6.89 -13.74
C ALA A 538 7.00 -7.54 -12.34
N ASN A 539 8.17 -7.65 -11.72
CA ASN A 539 8.34 -8.20 -10.37
C ASN A 539 7.59 -7.35 -9.33
N GLY A 540 7.79 -6.03 -9.36
CA GLY A 540 7.05 -5.09 -8.51
C GLY A 540 5.54 -5.25 -8.68
N ARG A 541 5.05 -5.31 -9.93
CA ARG A 541 3.62 -5.47 -10.23
C ARG A 541 3.03 -6.76 -9.68
N LYS A 542 3.73 -7.89 -9.82
CA LYS A 542 3.31 -9.17 -9.24
C LYS A 542 3.23 -9.12 -7.71
N LEU A 543 4.20 -8.48 -7.05
CA LEU A 543 4.24 -8.32 -5.60
C LEU A 543 3.12 -7.40 -5.10
N GLY A 544 2.91 -6.25 -5.75
CA GLY A 544 1.83 -5.32 -5.42
C GLY A 544 0.45 -5.95 -5.63
N GLY A 545 0.31 -6.84 -6.62
CA GLY A 545 -0.90 -7.61 -6.89
C GLY A 545 -1.31 -8.59 -5.78
N LEU A 546 -0.50 -8.77 -4.73
CA LEU A 546 -0.93 -9.45 -3.51
C LEU A 546 -1.95 -8.62 -2.70
N GLY A 547 -2.00 -7.30 -2.88
CA GLY A 547 -2.93 -6.41 -2.20
C GLY A 547 -2.71 -6.30 -0.69
N LEU A 548 -1.51 -6.64 -0.21
CA LEU A 548 -1.15 -6.64 1.21
C LEU A 548 -0.50 -5.30 1.60
N PRO A 549 -0.71 -4.80 2.83
CA PRO A 549 0.16 -3.78 3.40
C PRO A 549 1.63 -4.22 3.30
N THR A 550 2.42 -3.46 2.52
CA THR A 550 3.74 -3.87 2.06
C THR A 550 4.80 -2.87 2.48
N LEU A 551 5.88 -3.39 3.06
CA LEU A 551 7.06 -2.65 3.45
C LEU A 551 8.24 -3.13 2.61
N VAL A 552 8.90 -2.20 1.94
CA VAL A 552 10.12 -2.46 1.19
C VAL A 552 11.30 -1.98 2.03
N ILE A 553 12.31 -2.83 2.18
CA ILE A 553 13.54 -2.54 2.90
C ILE A 553 14.68 -2.67 1.90
N GLN A 554 15.49 -1.61 1.71
CA GLN A 554 16.62 -1.66 0.78
C GLN A 554 17.72 -2.59 1.30
N GLU A 555 18.18 -3.52 0.45
CA GLU A 555 19.33 -4.40 0.68
C GLU A 555 20.47 -4.04 -0.31
N GLY A 556 20.86 -4.96 -1.20
CA GLY A 556 21.96 -4.84 -2.16
C GLY A 556 21.67 -4.02 -3.42
N GLY A 557 22.48 -4.21 -4.46
CA GLY A 557 22.52 -3.42 -5.70
C GLY A 557 23.59 -2.32 -5.71
N TYR A 558 24.53 -2.42 -6.64
CA TYR A 558 25.82 -1.73 -6.60
C TYR A 558 26.27 -1.12 -7.93
N ASP A 559 25.66 -1.46 -9.07
CA ASP A 559 25.84 -0.67 -10.30
C ASP A 559 25.08 0.66 -10.22
N ASN A 560 25.76 1.70 -9.74
CA ASN A 560 25.20 3.04 -9.57
C ASN A 560 24.68 3.70 -10.87
N ARG A 561 25.04 3.18 -12.06
CA ARG A 561 24.54 3.70 -13.35
C ARG A 561 23.12 3.25 -13.64
N SER A 562 22.75 2.04 -13.22
CA SER A 562 21.43 1.44 -13.46
C SER A 562 20.56 1.34 -12.20
N LEU A 563 21.15 1.38 -11.00
CA LEU A 563 20.51 1.19 -9.70
C LEU A 563 19.21 2.02 -9.54
N GLY A 564 19.28 3.33 -9.77
CA GLY A 564 18.12 4.20 -9.62
C GLY A 564 17.00 3.89 -10.62
N LYS A 565 17.35 3.55 -11.87
CA LYS A 565 16.38 3.19 -12.91
C LYS A 565 15.65 1.89 -12.55
N ASN A 566 16.39 0.91 -12.03
CA ASN A 566 15.82 -0.37 -11.58
C ASN A 566 14.89 -0.15 -10.38
N ALA A 567 15.30 0.65 -9.40
CA ALA A 567 14.46 1.04 -8.27
C ALA A 567 13.16 1.72 -8.73
N ARG A 568 13.26 2.71 -9.63
CA ARG A 568 12.09 3.41 -10.18
C ARG A 568 11.11 2.44 -10.83
N GLN A 569 11.60 1.54 -11.68
CA GLN A 569 10.75 0.56 -12.36
C GLN A 569 10.09 -0.41 -11.38
N PHE A 570 10.85 -0.93 -10.41
CA PHE A 570 10.29 -1.77 -9.34
C PHE A 570 9.14 -1.08 -8.61
N PHE A 571 9.33 0.16 -8.18
CA PHE A 571 8.30 0.89 -7.43
C PHE A 571 7.11 1.33 -8.28
N GLN A 572 7.32 1.66 -9.56
CA GLN A 572 6.22 1.89 -10.50
C GLN A 572 5.36 0.62 -10.64
N GLY A 573 6.01 -0.53 -10.83
CA GLY A 573 5.35 -1.83 -10.85
C GLY A 573 4.61 -2.12 -9.55
N LEU A 574 5.27 -1.97 -8.40
CA LEU A 574 4.68 -2.22 -7.08
C LEU A 574 3.44 -1.35 -6.84
N TRP A 575 3.53 -0.07 -7.18
CA TRP A 575 2.42 0.88 -7.08
C TRP A 575 1.26 0.47 -8.01
N GLU A 576 1.55 0.14 -9.28
CA GLU A 576 0.53 -0.31 -10.24
C GLU A 576 -0.09 -1.66 -9.82
N GLY A 577 0.68 -2.59 -9.28
CA GLY A 577 0.15 -3.85 -8.76
C GLY A 577 -0.80 -3.62 -7.58
N SER A 578 -0.47 -2.67 -6.70
CA SER A 578 -1.23 -2.40 -5.47
C SER A 578 -2.48 -1.55 -5.73
N PHE A 579 -2.41 -0.60 -6.67
CA PHE A 579 -3.46 0.41 -6.89
C PHE A 579 -4.00 0.45 -8.32
N GLY A 580 -3.30 -0.11 -9.30
CA GLY A 580 -3.50 0.05 -10.75
C GLY A 580 -4.65 -0.75 -11.38
N ASN A 581 -5.63 -1.25 -10.60
CA ASN A 581 -6.98 -1.54 -11.12
C ASN A 581 -7.76 -0.23 -11.40
N VAL A 582 -7.04 0.77 -11.88
CA VAL A 582 -7.31 2.18 -12.08
C VAL A 582 -6.83 2.40 -13.49
N ARG A 583 -7.73 2.39 -14.48
CA ARG A 583 -7.33 2.56 -15.87
C ARG A 583 -6.71 3.96 -16.01
N PRO A 584 -5.53 4.11 -16.64
CA PRO A 584 -5.11 5.42 -17.10
C PRO A 584 -6.24 5.98 -17.97
N ALA A 585 -6.63 7.23 -17.74
CA ALA A 585 -7.59 7.91 -18.60
C ALA A 585 -7.09 7.78 -20.05
N LEU A 586 -7.87 7.08 -20.88
CA LEU A 586 -7.56 6.87 -22.30
C LEU A 586 -7.25 8.23 -22.93
N GLU A 587 -6.08 8.37 -23.55
CA GLU A 587 -5.84 9.44 -24.51
C GLU A 587 -7.00 9.40 -25.52
N LYS A 588 -7.80 10.47 -25.55
CA LYS A 588 -8.85 10.65 -26.55
C LYS A 588 -8.16 10.63 -27.91
N THR A 589 -8.15 9.48 -28.58
CA THR A 589 -7.74 9.34 -29.97
C THR A 589 -8.63 10.24 -30.81
N THR A 590 -8.08 11.37 -31.23
CA THR A 590 -8.68 12.28 -32.21
C THR A 590 -8.69 11.58 -33.58
N ARG A 591 -9.70 10.75 -33.83
CA ARG A 591 -10.09 10.38 -35.19
C ARG A 591 -10.87 11.54 -35.82
N SER A 592 -10.14 12.54 -36.29
CA SER A 592 -10.63 13.45 -37.33
C SER A 592 -10.16 12.92 -38.69
N LYS A 593 -10.94 12.05 -39.31
CA LYS A 593 -10.94 11.89 -40.77
C LYS A 593 -12.24 12.51 -41.27
N ARG A 594 -12.16 13.77 -41.69
CA ARG A 594 -13.20 14.41 -42.51
C ARG A 594 -13.19 13.75 -43.88
N SER A 595 -14.32 13.18 -44.24
CA SER A 595 -14.75 12.96 -45.61
C SER A 595 -15.37 14.25 -46.14
N SER A 596 -14.69 14.90 -47.08
CA SER A 596 -15.23 15.72 -48.17
C SER A 596 -14.06 16.20 -49.01
#